data_AF-A0A522FX50-F1
#
_entry.id   AF-A0A522FX50-F1
#
_cell.length_a   1.000
_cell.length_b   1.000
_cell.length_c   1.000
_cell.angle_alpha   90.00
_cell.angle_beta   90.00
_cell.angle_gamma   90.00
#
_symmetry.space_group_name_H-M   'P 1'
#
loop_
_entity.id
_entity.type
_entity.pdbx_description
1 polymer ?
#
loop_
_entity_poly.entity_id
_entity_poly.type
_entity_poly.pdbx_seq_one_letter_code
_entity_poly.pdbx_strand_id
1 'polypeptide(L)'
;MSNVRDTYKYWFKVGNLKVHCGSTNNLAIRERQHQNSGRYTTYNGAKFYWKDGHIVQEGNMTTKDAALEWERQNGCNDNWG
;
A
#
# COMPACT_ATOMS: atom_id res chain seq x y z
N MET A 1 -4.03 -20.42 13.18
CA MET A 1 -4.22 -19.11 12.53
C MET A 1 -4.85 -18.17 13.54
N SER A 2 -4.18 -17.06 13.85
CA SER A 2 -4.69 -16.10 14.84
C SER A 2 -5.82 -15.29 14.21
N ASN A 3 -7.03 -15.37 14.77
CA ASN A 3 -8.21 -14.60 14.32
C ASN A 3 -8.17 -13.12 14.71
N VAL A 4 -6.99 -12.58 15.01
CA VAL A 4 -6.81 -11.20 15.45
C VAL A 4 -6.96 -10.28 14.23
N ARG A 5 -7.82 -9.27 14.35
CA ARG A 5 -8.02 -8.24 13.34
C ARG A 5 -7.11 -7.04 13.64
N ASP A 6 -5.83 -7.18 13.34
CA ASP A 6 -4.78 -6.19 13.59
C ASP A 6 -4.11 -5.65 12.32
N THR A 7 -4.58 -6.11 11.15
CA THR A 7 -3.95 -5.80 9.86
C THR A 7 -4.83 -4.84 9.07
N TYR A 8 -4.27 -3.69 8.72
CA TYR A 8 -4.85 -2.73 7.79
C TYR A 8 -4.49 -3.08 6.35
N LYS A 9 -5.40 -2.77 5.44
CA LYS A 9 -5.18 -2.78 3.99
C LYS A 9 -5.13 -1.34 3.50
N TYR A 10 -4.34 -1.05 2.48
CA TYR A 10 -4.21 0.33 2.01
C TYR A 10 -3.82 0.47 0.55
N TRP A 11 -4.12 1.65 0.00
CA TRP A 11 -3.55 2.20 -1.22
C TRP A 11 -2.53 3.28 -0.89
N PHE A 12 -1.36 3.25 -1.51
CA PHE A 12 -0.44 4.37 -1.53
C PHE A 12 -0.74 5.21 -2.77
N LYS A 13 -1.01 6.50 -2.55
CA LYS A 13 -1.37 7.46 -3.60
C LYS A 13 -0.36 8.58 -3.69
N VAL A 14 -0.07 9.01 -4.92
CA VAL A 14 0.64 10.27 -5.19
C VAL A 14 -0.33 11.15 -5.99
N GLY A 15 -0.81 12.23 -5.37
CA GLY A 15 -1.99 12.95 -5.88
C GLY A 15 -3.21 12.03 -5.98
N ASN A 16 -3.82 11.95 -7.15
CA ASN A 16 -4.98 11.08 -7.42
C ASN A 16 -4.60 9.68 -7.93
N LEU A 17 -3.31 9.42 -8.20
CA LEU A 17 -2.84 8.16 -8.76
C LEU A 17 -2.63 7.12 -7.67
N LYS A 18 -3.24 5.94 -7.80
CA LYS A 18 -2.91 4.76 -7.00
C LYS A 18 -1.62 4.14 -7.53
N VAL A 19 -0.53 4.31 -6.79
CA VAL A 19 0.81 3.87 -7.24
C VAL A 19 1.24 2.54 -6.63
N HIS A 20 0.66 2.17 -5.48
CA HIS A 20 0.95 0.91 -4.80
C HIS A 20 -0.21 0.56 -3.85
N CYS A 21 -0.26 -0.69 -3.41
CA CYS A 21 -1.12 -1.13 -2.32
C CYS A 21 -0.41 -2.15 -1.46
N GLY A 22 -0.92 -2.37 -0.26
CA GLY A 22 -0.44 -3.46 0.56
C GLY A 22 -1.19 -3.60 1.87
N SER A 23 -0.65 -4.41 2.76
CA SER A 23 -1.12 -4.60 4.13
C SER A 23 -0.06 -4.22 5.17
N THR A 24 -0.49 -3.76 6.34
CA THR A 24 0.39 -3.43 7.47
C THR A 24 -0.38 -3.42 8.79
N ASN A 25 0.30 -3.62 9.91
CA ASN A 25 -0.25 -3.38 11.24
C ASN A 25 -0.08 -1.91 11.70
N ASN A 26 0.69 -1.10 10.97
CA ASN A 26 0.94 0.30 11.31
C ASN A 26 1.07 1.18 10.05
N LEU A 27 -0.02 1.90 9.73
CA LEU A 27 -0.10 2.76 8.55
C LEU A 27 0.92 3.91 8.59
N ALA A 28 1.10 4.56 9.74
CA ALA A 28 1.98 5.73 9.85
C ALA A 28 3.46 5.37 9.60
N ILE A 29 3.93 4.24 10.12
CA ILE A 29 5.29 3.77 9.87
C ILE A 29 5.44 3.38 8.40
N ARG A 30 4.47 2.65 7.86
CA ARG A 30 4.51 2.18 6.46
C ARG A 30 4.49 3.32 5.46
N GLU A 31 3.72 4.37 5.72
CA GLU A 31 3.69 5.57 4.89
C GLU A 31 5.06 6.25 4.84
N ARG A 32 5.69 6.46 6.00
CA ARG A 32 7.03 7.06 6.07
C ARG A 32 8.08 6.20 5.34
N GLN A 33 7.98 4.88 5.43
CA GLN A 33 8.87 3.99 4.67
C GLN A 33 8.70 4.18 3.16
N HIS A 34 7.46 4.29 2.67
CA HIS A 34 7.19 4.54 1.25
C HIS A 34 7.70 5.91 0.81
N GLN A 35 7.43 6.95 1.60
CA GLN A 35 7.91 8.31 1.32
C GLN A 35 9.44 8.37 1.27
N ASN A 36 10.12 7.67 2.17
CA ASN A 36 11.58 7.64 2.27
C ASN A 36 12.25 6.60 1.34
N SER A 37 11.48 5.85 0.55
CA SER A 37 12.01 4.76 -0.28
C SER A 37 12.84 5.22 -1.49
N GLY A 38 12.76 6.51 -1.87
CA GLY A 38 13.35 7.03 -3.10
C GLY A 38 12.65 6.57 -4.39
N ARG A 39 11.54 5.83 -4.28
CA ARG A 39 10.80 5.30 -5.43
C ARG A 39 9.99 6.37 -6.14
N TYR A 40 9.67 6.08 -7.40
CA TYR A 40 8.72 6.82 -8.19
C TYR A 40 7.94 5.86 -9.10
N THR A 41 6.75 6.27 -9.50
CA THR A 41 5.94 5.56 -10.49
C THR A 41 5.87 6.41 -11.76
N THR A 42 6.12 5.81 -12.91
CA THR A 42 5.93 6.49 -14.20
C THR A 42 4.49 6.25 -14.66
N TYR A 43 3.76 7.32 -14.94
CA TYR A 43 2.41 7.27 -15.48
C TYR A 43 2.22 8.36 -16.53
N ASN A 44 1.73 7.99 -17.72
CA ASN A 44 1.57 8.89 -18.88
C ASN A 44 2.83 9.72 -19.18
N GLY A 45 4.02 9.12 -19.08
CA GLY A 45 5.31 9.79 -19.33
C GLY A 45 5.80 10.72 -18.21
N ALA A 46 5.01 10.94 -17.15
CA ALA A 46 5.40 11.72 -15.98
C ALA A 46 5.86 10.83 -14.82
N LYS A 47 6.80 11.31 -14.01
CA LYS A 47 7.28 10.63 -12.79
C LYS A 47 6.53 11.15 -11.56
N PHE A 48 5.95 10.23 -10.79
CA PHE A 48 5.27 10.49 -9.54
C PHE A 48 6.12 9.96 -8.39
N TYR A 49 6.81 10.85 -7.69
CA TYR A 49 7.72 10.48 -6.61
C TYR A 49 6.94 10.07 -5.35
N TRP A 50 7.32 8.95 -4.75
CA TRP A 50 6.63 8.40 -3.59
C TRP A 50 6.79 9.25 -2.34
N LYS A 51 7.84 10.08 -2.26
CA LYS A 51 8.03 11.08 -1.19
C LYS A 51 6.85 12.05 -1.05
N ASP A 52 6.11 12.29 -2.13
CA ASP A 52 4.96 13.20 -2.18
C ASP A 52 3.62 12.45 -2.02
N GLY A 53 3.68 11.15 -1.72
CA GLY A 53 2.52 10.28 -1.56
C GLY A 53 2.06 10.11 -0.11
N HIS A 54 0.91 9.48 0.04
CA HIS A 54 0.32 9.12 1.33
C HIS A 54 -0.47 7.81 1.24
N ILE A 55 -0.63 7.15 2.38
CA ILE A 55 -1.43 5.95 2.56
C ILE A 55 -2.90 6.34 2.75
N VAL A 56 -3.78 5.67 2.02
CA VAL A 56 -5.22 5.70 2.21
C VAL A 56 -5.67 4.30 2.63
N GLN A 57 -6.22 4.19 3.84
CA GLN A 57 -6.74 2.93 4.35
C GLN A 57 -7.92 2.43 3.50
N GLU A 58 -7.94 1.13 3.22
CA GLU A 58 -9.00 0.43 2.50
C GLU A 58 -9.85 -0.38 3.48
N GLY A 59 -11.04 0.14 3.80
CA GLY A 59 -12.00 -0.53 4.67
C GLY A 59 -11.52 -0.70 6.12
N ASN A 60 -12.06 -1.71 6.82
CA ASN A 60 -11.76 -1.99 8.22
C ASN A 60 -10.53 -2.90 8.40
N MET A 61 -9.96 -2.89 9.61
CA MET A 61 -8.95 -3.87 10.03
C MET A 61 -9.47 -5.30 9.86
N THR A 62 -8.58 -6.18 9.40
CA THR A 62 -8.88 -7.57 9.10
C THR A 62 -7.79 -8.49 9.63
N THR A 63 -8.00 -9.80 9.51
CA THR A 63 -6.97 -10.80 9.80
C THR A 63 -5.86 -10.73 8.75
N LYS A 64 -4.64 -11.08 9.15
CA LYS A 64 -3.48 -11.13 8.23
C LYS A 64 -3.77 -11.94 6.96
N ASP A 65 -4.39 -13.11 7.10
CA ASP A 65 -4.69 -13.99 5.97
C ASP A 65 -5.65 -13.33 4.97
N ALA A 66 -6.69 -12.65 5.46
CA ALA A 66 -7.62 -11.91 4.61
C ALA A 66 -6.97 -10.66 3.97
N ALA A 67 -6.00 -10.03 4.64
CA ALA A 67 -5.24 -8.93 4.07
C ALA A 67 -4.31 -9.41 2.93
N LEU A 68 -3.61 -10.54 3.14
CA LEU A 68 -2.75 -11.15 2.12
C LEU A 68 -3.56 -11.60 0.89
N GLU A 69 -4.73 -12.20 1.10
CA GLU A 69 -5.61 -12.57 0.01
C GLU A 69 -6.11 -11.33 -0.75
N TRP A 70 -6.43 -10.25 -0.05
CA TRP A 70 -6.78 -8.98 -0.69
C TRP A 70 -5.60 -8.41 -1.51
N GLU A 71 -4.37 -8.49 -1.00
CA GLU A 71 -3.17 -8.05 -1.75
C GLU A 71 -2.99 -8.84 -3.04
N ARG A 72 -3.21 -10.16 -3.00
CA ARG A 72 -3.15 -11.05 -4.16
C ARG A 72 -4.22 -10.71 -5.20
N GLN A 73 -5.46 -10.44 -4.75
CA GLN A 73 -6.56 -10.08 -5.64
C GLN A 73 -6.39 -8.72 -6.31
N ASN A 74 -5.67 -7.79 -5.68
CA ASN A 74 -5.44 -6.44 -6.18
C ASN A 74 -4.09 -6.26 -6.89
N GLY A 75 -3.32 -7.34 -7.06
CA GLY A 75 -2.02 -7.29 -7.71
C GLY A 75 -1.00 -6.41 -6.99
N CYS A 76 -1.13 -6.25 -5.66
CA CYS A 76 -0.25 -5.38 -4.88
C CYS A 76 1.23 -5.80 -4.94
N ASN A 77 1.46 -7.08 -5.22
CA ASN A 77 2.77 -7.70 -5.37
C ASN A 77 3.18 -7.94 -6.84
N ASP A 78 2.32 -7.65 -7.83
CA ASP A 78 2.57 -7.99 -9.24
C ASP A 78 3.62 -7.07 -9.90
N ASN A 79 3.98 -5.96 -9.26
CA ASN A 79 5.03 -5.03 -9.70
C ASN A 79 6.38 -5.24 -8.98
N TRP A 80 6.62 -6.42 -8.39
CA TRP A 80 7.87 -6.77 -7.70
C TRP A 80 8.67 -7.88 -8.41
N GLY A 81 8.69 -7.83 -9.74
CA GLY A 81 9.58 -8.60 -10.62
C GLY A 81 10.63 -7.69 -11.28
#